data_AF-A0A942UA24-F1
#
_entry.id   AF-A0A942UA24-F1
#
_cell.length_a   1.000
_cell.length_b   1.000
_cell.length_c   1.000
_cell.angle_alpha   90.00
_cell.angle_beta   90.00
_cell.angle_gamma   90.00
#
_symmetry.space_group_name_H-M   'P 1'
#
loop_
_entity.id
_entity.type
_entity.pdbx_description
1 polymer ?
#
loop_
_entity_poly.entity_id
_entity_poly.type
_entity_poly.pdbx_seq_one_letter_code
_entity_poly.pdbx_strand_id
1 'polypeptide(L)'
;MIKEILDKFFKTTQTTPQPKEPPISQAEVEALINAKLKEHAATIENVVAEKVIEKQNAGEDDYKLTSKQVEYALSLIDKVKDEFELAIAPTELTVKDLNRLIAYQRYKNKGTLINLLKKGVLKKK
;
A
#
# COMPACT_ATOMS: atom_id res chain seq x y z
N MET A 1 -13.61 -29.08 -62.16
CA MET A 1 -12.23 -28.64 -61.86
C MET A 1 -12.10 -27.99 -60.46
N ILE A 2 -12.74 -28.52 -59.40
CA ILE A 2 -12.57 -28.01 -58.02
C ILE A 2 -12.23 -29.15 -57.03
N LYS A 3 -12.20 -30.41 -57.48
CA LYS A 3 -11.84 -31.56 -56.63
C LYS A 3 -10.34 -31.88 -56.59
N GLU A 4 -9.53 -31.38 -57.52
CA GLU A 4 -8.09 -31.68 -57.55
C GLU A 4 -7.24 -30.79 -56.63
N ILE A 5 -7.80 -29.68 -56.12
CA ILE A 5 -7.05 -28.75 -55.26
C ILE A 5 -7.04 -29.22 -53.79
N LEU A 6 -8.03 -30.01 -53.36
CA LEU A 6 -8.10 -30.48 -51.97
C LEU A 6 -7.16 -31.67 -51.68
N ASP A 7 -6.89 -32.53 -52.67
CA ASP A 7 -6.00 -33.70 -52.50
C ASP A 7 -4.51 -33.32 -52.44
N LYS A 8 -4.13 -32.12 -52.89
CA LYS A 8 -2.76 -31.59 -52.72
C LYS A 8 -2.49 -30.99 -51.34
N PHE A 9 -3.50 -30.78 -50.51
CA PHE A 9 -3.33 -30.18 -49.18
C PHE A 9 -3.09 -31.21 -48.06
N PHE A 10 -3.36 -32.49 -48.30
CA PHE A 10 -3.27 -33.54 -47.27
C PHE A 10 -2.12 -34.54 -47.44
N LYS A 11 -1.24 -34.36 -48.44
CA LYS A 11 -0.03 -35.16 -48.61
C LYS A 11 1.22 -34.29 -48.62
N THR A 12 1.68 -33.89 -47.45
CA THR A 12 3.10 -33.59 -47.23
C THR A 12 3.47 -34.06 -45.82
N THR A 13 3.64 -35.38 -45.69
CA THR A 13 4.62 -35.94 -44.78
C THR A 13 6.00 -35.53 -45.26
N GLN A 14 6.58 -34.48 -44.67
CA GLN A 14 8.03 -34.29 -44.67
C GLN A 14 8.50 -33.82 -43.29
N THR A 15 9.09 -34.78 -42.61
CA THR A 15 10.10 -34.68 -41.56
C THR A 15 10.99 -33.44 -41.74
N THR A 16 11.17 -32.64 -40.69
CA THR A 16 12.23 -31.62 -40.64
C THR A 16 12.91 -31.69 -39.26
N PRO A 17 14.25 -31.55 -39.17
CA PRO A 17 15.01 -31.93 -37.98
C PRO A 17 14.82 -30.93 -36.85
N GLN A 18 14.72 -31.43 -35.62
CA GLN A 18 14.69 -30.60 -34.42
C GLN A 18 15.97 -29.75 -34.30
N PRO A 19 15.87 -28.45 -34.03
CA PRO A 19 16.96 -27.72 -33.37
C PRO A 19 17.10 -28.30 -31.97
N LYS A 20 18.30 -28.79 -31.63
CA LYS A 20 18.66 -29.15 -30.25
C LYS A 20 18.67 -27.88 -29.40
N GLU A 21 17.52 -27.50 -28.87
CA GLU A 21 17.46 -26.56 -27.75
C GLU A 21 18.01 -27.28 -26.51
N PRO A 22 18.87 -26.62 -25.70
CA PRO A 22 19.37 -27.21 -24.48
C PRO A 22 18.18 -27.63 -23.60
N PRO A 23 18.24 -28.79 -22.92
CA PRO A 23 17.15 -29.24 -22.08
C PRO A 23 16.94 -28.19 -20.99
N ILE A 24 15.80 -27.49 -21.03
CA ILE A 24 15.40 -26.55 -19.99
C ILE A 24 15.40 -27.34 -18.68
N SER A 25 16.42 -27.12 -17.85
CA SER A 25 16.59 -27.83 -16.60
C SER A 25 15.44 -27.44 -15.69
N GLN A 26 14.68 -28.42 -15.20
CA GLN A 26 13.59 -28.20 -14.25
C GLN A 26 14.05 -27.37 -13.05
N ALA A 27 15.31 -27.53 -12.64
CA ALA A 27 15.94 -26.76 -11.58
C ALA A 27 16.03 -25.25 -11.88
N GLU A 28 16.24 -24.85 -13.14
CA GLU A 28 16.31 -23.44 -13.53
C GLU A 28 14.91 -22.80 -13.55
N VAL A 29 13.91 -23.55 -14.00
CA VAL A 29 12.50 -23.12 -13.96
C VAL A 29 12.02 -22.95 -12.52
N GLU A 30 12.33 -23.91 -11.65
CA GLU A 30 12.01 -23.84 -10.22
C GLU A 30 12.72 -22.68 -9.53
N ALA A 31 13.99 -22.43 -9.85
CA ALA A 31 14.73 -21.29 -9.33
C ALA A 31 14.11 -19.96 -9.77
N LEU A 32 13.67 -19.85 -11.02
CA LEU A 32 13.02 -18.65 -11.55
C LEU A 32 11.65 -18.38 -10.88
N ILE A 33 10.87 -19.45 -10.66
CA ILE A 33 9.58 -19.38 -9.97
C ILE A 33 9.79 -18.95 -8.52
N ASN A 34 10.76 -19.55 -7.83
CA ASN A 34 11.10 -19.20 -6.45
C ASN A 34 11.62 -17.77 -6.32
N ALA A 35 12.44 -17.30 -7.26
CA ALA A 35 12.92 -15.93 -7.29
C ALA A 35 11.76 -14.93 -7.47
N LYS A 36 10.82 -15.20 -8.40
CA LYS A 36 9.62 -14.37 -8.58
C LYS A 36 8.70 -14.42 -7.36
N LEU A 37 8.46 -15.59 -6.78
CA LEU A 37 7.65 -15.72 -5.55
C LEU A 37 8.25 -14.91 -4.40
N LYS A 38 9.57 -14.93 -4.24
CA LYS A 38 10.27 -14.15 -3.22
C LYS A 38 10.21 -12.64 -3.47
N GLU A 39 10.33 -12.21 -4.72
CA GLU A 39 10.18 -10.80 -5.13
C GLU A 39 8.75 -10.28 -4.86
N HIS A 40 7.75 -11.08 -5.20
CA HIS A 40 6.35 -10.74 -4.94
C HIS A 40 5.98 -10.81 -3.45
N ALA A 41 6.57 -11.71 -2.66
CA ALA A 41 6.36 -11.78 -1.22
C ALA A 41 6.83 -10.51 -0.49
N ALA A 42 8.01 -9.98 -0.83
CA ALA A 42 8.53 -8.73 -0.24
C ALA A 42 7.68 -7.50 -0.59
N THR A 43 7.03 -7.52 -1.76
CA THR A 43 6.09 -6.46 -2.17
C THR A 43 4.77 -6.58 -1.42
N ILE A 44 4.28 -7.80 -1.18
CA ILE A 44 3.05 -8.06 -0.43
C ILE A 44 3.24 -7.69 1.04
N GLU A 45 4.38 -7.99 1.67
CA GLU A 45 4.63 -7.62 3.08
C GLU A 45 4.55 -6.10 3.30
N ASN A 46 5.09 -5.28 2.39
CA ASN A 46 5.00 -3.82 2.48
C ASN A 46 3.57 -3.28 2.26
N VAL A 47 2.85 -3.83 1.28
CA VAL A 47 1.47 -3.41 0.99
C VAL A 47 0.48 -3.91 2.05
N VAL A 48 0.73 -5.10 2.63
CA VAL A 48 -0.04 -5.66 3.74
C VAL A 48 0.27 -4.91 5.03
N ALA A 49 1.52 -4.50 5.30
CA ALA A 49 1.82 -3.63 6.44
C ALA A 49 1.05 -2.30 6.37
N GLU A 50 0.99 -1.65 5.20
CA GLU A 50 0.22 -0.42 5.01
C GLU A 50 -1.31 -0.66 5.14
N LYS A 51 -1.84 -1.75 4.56
CA LYS A 51 -3.28 -2.08 4.66
C LYS A 51 -3.71 -2.62 6.02
N VAL A 52 -2.82 -3.25 6.78
CA VAL A 52 -3.10 -3.76 8.13
C VAL A 52 -3.17 -2.58 9.11
N ILE A 53 -2.33 -1.55 8.93
CA ILE A 53 -2.47 -0.28 9.66
C ILE A 53 -3.83 0.38 9.36
N GLU A 54 -4.33 0.31 8.13
CA GLU A 54 -5.64 0.90 7.80
C GLU A 54 -6.84 0.06 8.28
N LYS A 55 -6.75 -1.27 8.31
CA LYS A 55 -7.88 -2.16 8.66
C LYS A 55 -8.01 -2.51 10.15
N GLN A 56 -6.94 -2.43 10.94
CA GLN A 56 -7.03 -2.66 12.39
C GLN A 56 -7.64 -1.47 13.16
N ASN A 57 -7.68 -0.28 12.55
CA ASN A 57 -8.12 0.98 13.18
C ASN A 57 -9.65 1.22 13.17
N ALA A 58 -10.47 0.28 12.69
CA ALA A 58 -11.93 0.50 12.62
C ALA A 58 -12.63 0.47 13.99
N GLY A 59 -11.98 -0.06 15.04
CA GLY A 59 -12.58 -0.19 16.39
C GLY A 59 -11.69 0.23 17.57
N GLU A 60 -10.41 0.57 17.35
CA GLU A 60 -9.41 0.81 18.41
C GLU A 60 -8.88 2.26 18.44
N ASP A 61 -9.41 3.16 17.62
CA ASP A 61 -8.84 4.51 17.44
C ASP A 61 -9.15 5.52 18.57
N ASP A 62 -9.98 5.14 19.55
CA ASP A 62 -10.38 6.01 20.67
C ASP A 62 -9.43 5.89 21.88
N TYR A 63 -8.35 5.10 21.78
CA TYR A 63 -7.33 5.04 22.83
C TYR A 63 -6.60 6.38 22.99
N LYS A 64 -6.33 6.72 24.24
CA LYS A 64 -5.51 7.88 24.61
C LYS A 64 -4.05 7.68 24.20
N LEU A 65 -3.38 8.76 23.85
CA LEU A 65 -1.98 8.74 23.49
C LEU A 65 -1.08 8.41 24.70
N THR A 66 0.02 7.69 24.44
CA THR A 66 1.15 7.61 25.38
C THR A 66 1.85 8.96 25.52
N SER A 67 2.61 9.19 26.60
CA SER A 67 3.30 10.48 26.83
C SER A 67 4.18 10.91 25.64
N LYS A 68 4.94 9.98 25.05
CA LYS A 68 5.76 10.24 23.86
C LYS A 68 4.93 10.63 22.65
N GLN A 69 3.76 10.03 22.48
CA GLN A 69 2.84 10.37 21.39
C GLN A 69 2.18 11.72 21.62
N VAL A 70 1.86 12.10 22.86
CA VAL A 70 1.36 13.44 23.21
C VAL A 70 2.42 14.49 22.87
N GLU A 71 3.67 14.30 23.30
CA GLU A 71 4.78 15.20 22.97
C GLU A 71 4.92 15.37 21.45
N TYR A 72 4.85 14.26 20.71
CA TYR A 72 4.90 14.30 19.26
C TYR A 72 3.70 15.04 18.66
N ALA A 73 2.47 14.79 19.12
CA ALA A 73 1.27 15.49 18.68
C ALA A 73 1.38 17.00 18.91
N LEU A 74 1.86 17.42 20.08
CA LEU A 74 2.09 18.84 20.40
C LEU A 74 3.12 19.46 19.47
N SER A 75 4.20 18.75 19.12
CA SER A 75 5.19 19.23 18.15
C SER A 75 4.61 19.43 16.74
N LEU A 76 3.56 18.67 16.37
CA LEU A 76 2.86 18.85 15.10
C LEU A 76 1.91 20.04 15.14
N ILE A 77 1.23 20.27 16.28
CA ILE A 77 0.35 21.41 16.49
C ILE A 77 1.14 22.72 16.48
N ASP A 78 2.36 22.74 17.04
CA ASP A 78 3.23 23.92 17.02
C ASP A 78 3.54 24.42 15.59
N LYS A 79 3.52 23.53 14.60
CA LYS A 79 3.75 23.87 13.18
C LYS A 79 2.55 24.56 12.51
N VAL A 80 1.38 24.53 13.15
CA VAL A 80 0.15 25.18 12.66
C VAL A 80 -0.36 26.24 13.65
N LYS A 81 0.49 26.64 14.60
CA LYS A 81 0.13 27.56 15.68
C LYS A 81 -0.28 28.96 15.23
N ASP A 82 0.05 29.34 14.00
CA ASP A 82 -0.30 30.65 13.47
C ASP A 82 -1.82 30.78 13.23
N GLU A 83 -2.48 29.66 12.93
CA GLU A 83 -3.92 29.62 12.61
C GLU A 83 -4.73 28.85 13.66
N PHE A 84 -4.13 27.84 14.29
CA PHE A 84 -4.83 26.90 15.16
C PHE A 84 -4.15 26.72 16.50
N GLU A 85 -4.93 26.39 17.52
CA GLU A 85 -4.42 25.96 18.82
C GLU A 85 -5.23 24.79 19.37
N LEU A 86 -4.63 24.05 20.32
CA LEU A 86 -5.29 22.93 20.95
C LEU A 86 -6.44 23.42 21.85
N ALA A 87 -7.62 22.84 21.70
CA ALA A 87 -8.83 23.21 22.44
C ALA A 87 -9.17 22.24 23.58
N ILE A 88 -8.50 21.09 23.62
CA ILE A 88 -8.68 20.04 24.64
C ILE A 88 -7.41 19.87 25.47
N ALA A 89 -7.49 19.14 26.58
CA ALA A 89 -6.28 18.80 27.33
C ALA A 89 -5.38 17.88 26.47
N PRO A 90 -4.04 18.02 26.51
CA PRO A 90 -3.14 17.16 25.73
C PRO A 90 -3.30 15.67 26.03
N THR A 91 -3.66 15.33 27.27
CA THR A 91 -3.96 13.96 27.72
C THR A 91 -5.23 13.40 27.11
N GLU A 92 -6.08 14.23 26.52
CA GLU A 92 -7.33 13.80 25.89
C GLU A 92 -7.18 13.43 24.42
N LEU A 93 -6.05 13.77 23.81
CA LEU A 93 -5.74 13.41 22.43
C LEU A 93 -5.82 11.90 22.23
N THR A 94 -6.39 11.53 21.09
CA THR A 94 -6.52 10.13 20.67
C THR A 94 -5.52 9.79 19.58
N VAL A 95 -5.29 8.49 19.37
CA VAL A 95 -4.49 7.98 18.24
C VAL A 95 -5.03 8.52 16.92
N LYS A 96 -6.36 8.61 16.79
CA LYS A 96 -7.03 9.16 15.61
C LYS A 96 -6.67 10.63 15.34
N ASP A 97 -6.54 11.42 16.39
CA ASP A 97 -6.22 12.84 16.26
C ASP A 97 -4.74 13.02 15.90
N LEU A 98 -3.85 12.22 16.48
CA LEU A 98 -2.46 12.15 16.07
C LEU A 98 -2.32 11.75 14.59
N ASN A 99 -3.05 10.73 14.13
CA ASN A 99 -3.04 10.31 12.74
C ASN A 99 -3.48 11.43 11.78
N ARG A 100 -4.48 12.23 12.17
CA ARG A 100 -4.91 13.41 11.40
C ARG A 100 -3.85 14.50 11.33
N LEU A 101 -3.14 14.76 12.43
CA LEU A 101 -2.03 15.71 12.49
C LEU A 101 -0.87 15.25 11.61
N ILE A 102 -0.50 13.96 11.67
CA ILE A 102 0.53 13.36 10.81
C ILE A 102 0.14 13.48 9.34
N ALA A 103 -1.10 13.15 8.99
CA ALA A 103 -1.59 13.23 7.62
C ALA A 103 -1.55 14.66 7.06
N TYR A 104 -1.86 15.68 7.89
CA TYR A 104 -1.65 17.07 7.48
C TYR A 104 -0.17 17.35 7.25
N GLN A 105 0.71 16.96 8.16
CA GLN A 105 2.14 17.27 8.03
C GLN A 105 2.77 16.60 6.80
N ARG A 106 2.41 15.34 6.52
CA ARG A 106 2.95 14.52 5.43
C ARG A 106 2.37 14.89 4.06
N TYR A 107 1.06 15.11 3.99
CA TYR A 107 0.34 15.26 2.71
C TYR A 107 -0.29 16.65 2.50
N LYS A 108 -0.14 17.57 3.45
CA LYS A 108 -0.82 18.89 3.47
C LYS A 108 -2.34 18.78 3.31
N ASN A 109 -2.92 17.69 3.80
CA ASN A 109 -4.37 17.45 3.73
C ASN A 109 -5.12 18.39 4.69
N LYS A 110 -5.58 19.53 4.19
CA LYS A 110 -6.35 20.52 4.98
C LYS A 110 -7.64 19.94 5.58
N GLY A 111 -8.21 18.91 4.94
CA GLY A 111 -9.42 18.24 5.43
C GLY A 111 -9.23 17.61 6.80
N THR A 112 -8.01 17.18 7.16
CA THR A 112 -7.76 16.60 8.49
C THR A 112 -7.78 17.65 9.58
N LEU A 113 -7.24 18.86 9.33
CA LEU A 113 -7.36 19.99 10.25
C LEU A 113 -8.80 20.46 10.42
N ILE A 114 -9.58 20.52 9.34
CA ILE A 114 -11.01 20.85 9.41
C ILE A 114 -11.77 19.82 10.26
N ASN A 115 -11.44 18.52 10.14
CA ASN A 115 -12.04 17.50 10.99
C ASN A 115 -11.70 17.69 12.47
N LEU A 116 -10.43 18.00 12.79
CA LEU A 116 -10.02 18.29 14.15
C LEU A 116 -10.73 19.53 14.71
N LEU A 117 -10.95 20.55 13.88
CA LEU A 117 -11.73 21.74 14.24
C LEU A 117 -13.20 21.41 14.52
N LYS A 118 -13.84 20.66 13.62
CA LYS A 118 -15.25 20.23 13.77
C LYS A 118 -15.48 19.37 15.02
N LYS A 119 -14.48 18.58 15.40
CA LYS A 119 -14.49 17.75 16.62
C LYS A 119 -14.16 18.53 17.89
N GLY A 120 -13.79 19.81 17.79
CA GLY A 120 -13.37 20.62 18.93
C GLY A 120 -12.01 20.24 19.50
N VAL A 121 -11.19 19.46 18.79
CA VAL A 121 -9.82 19.13 19.20
C VAL A 121 -8.90 20.32 18.99
N LEU A 122 -9.05 20.99 17.84
CA LEU A 122 -8.41 22.26 17.54
C LEU A 122 -9.45 23.38 17.54
N LYS A 123 -9.01 24.60 17.84
CA LYS A 123 -9.76 25.83 17.59
C LYS A 123 -8.93 26.79 16.75
N LYS A 124 -9.59 27.67 16.02
CA LYS A 124 -8.92 28.81 15.39
C LYS A 124 -8.53 29.80 16.47
N LYS A 125 -7.38 30.44 16.28
CA LYS A 125 -7.01 31.63 17.05
C LYS A 125 -7.88 32.82 16.65
#